data_AF-A0A0W7WDU1-F1
#
_entry.id   AF-A0A0W7WDU1-F1
#
_cell.length_a   1.000
_cell.length_b   1.000
_cell.length_c   1.000
_cell.angle_alpha   90.00
_cell.angle_beta   90.00
_cell.angle_gamma   90.00
#
_symmetry.space_group_name_H-M   'P 1'
#
loop_
_entity.id
_entity.type
_entity.pdbx_description
1 polymer ?
#
loop_
_entity_poly.entity_id
_entity_poly.type
_entity_poly.pdbx_seq_one_letter_code
_entity_poly.pdbx_strand_id
1 'polypeptide(L)'
;MEDYLGEQVTTDATSHEVLKLGWMNADALRRTLDTGEAHYFGRSRQEMWRKGATSGLVQTVVESRSDDDQDAIWLRVDVGGAGASCHLGYRSCFYRTIPTAEQAGHALTFNENGKAFDPVATYGDVPNPTRL
;
A
#
# COMPACT_ATOMS: atom_id res chain seq x y z
N MET A 1 -9.77 14.28 -15.21
CA MET A 1 -8.73 13.76 -14.32
C MET A 1 -8.05 14.85 -13.50
N GLU A 2 -8.02 16.12 -13.95
CA GLU A 2 -7.25 17.19 -13.28
C GLU A 2 -7.59 17.42 -11.80
N ASP A 3 -8.82 17.11 -11.36
CA ASP A 3 -9.25 17.23 -9.96
C ASP A 3 -9.33 15.90 -9.19
N TYR A 4 -8.79 14.81 -9.73
CA TYR A 4 -8.91 13.50 -9.08
C TYR A 4 -8.14 13.48 -7.75
N LEU A 5 -8.81 13.06 -6.69
CA LEU A 5 -8.23 12.65 -5.42
C LEU A 5 -9.11 11.53 -4.85
N GLY A 6 -8.64 10.29 -4.95
CA GLY A 6 -9.43 9.14 -4.52
C GLY A 6 -8.63 8.14 -3.72
N GLU A 7 -9.37 7.31 -2.98
CA GLU A 7 -8.88 6.14 -2.31
C GLU A 7 -8.35 5.11 -3.31
N GLN A 8 -7.35 4.37 -2.86
CA GLN A 8 -6.71 3.35 -3.66
C GLN A 8 -6.50 2.09 -2.83
N VAL A 9 -7.01 0.95 -3.29
CA VAL A 9 -6.75 -0.37 -2.71
C VAL A 9 -5.77 -1.12 -3.60
N THR A 10 -4.66 -1.58 -3.03
CA THR A 10 -3.68 -2.41 -3.75
C THR A 10 -3.76 -3.85 -3.31
N THR A 11 -3.83 -4.79 -4.24
CA THR A 11 -3.72 -6.23 -3.98
C THR A 11 -2.57 -6.85 -4.75
N ASP A 12 -1.98 -7.92 -4.21
CA ASP A 12 -1.06 -8.77 -4.96
C ASP A 12 -1.81 -9.48 -6.12
N ALA A 13 -1.24 -9.46 -7.32
CA ALA A 13 -1.90 -10.00 -8.51
C ALA A 13 -2.02 -11.53 -8.49
N THR A 14 -1.12 -12.22 -7.78
CA THR A 14 -1.02 -13.68 -7.69
C THR A 14 -1.72 -14.24 -6.45
N SER A 15 -1.44 -13.69 -5.26
CA SER A 15 -2.03 -14.18 -4.01
C SER A 15 -3.40 -13.58 -3.69
N HIS A 16 -3.80 -12.53 -4.41
CA HIS A 16 -5.04 -11.75 -4.18
C HIS A 16 -5.11 -11.07 -2.81
N GLU A 17 -4.00 -11.06 -2.06
CA GLU A 17 -3.94 -10.45 -0.74
C GLU A 17 -4.03 -8.92 -0.86
N VAL A 18 -4.86 -8.29 -0.02
CA VAL A 18 -4.87 -6.83 0.11
C VAL A 18 -3.57 -6.39 0.77
N LEU A 19 -2.80 -5.55 0.08
CA LEU A 19 -1.47 -5.10 0.50
C LEU A 19 -1.50 -3.76 1.20
N LYS A 20 -2.35 -2.82 0.74
CA LYS A 20 -2.45 -1.47 1.33
C LYS A 20 -3.70 -0.74 0.86
N LEU A 21 -4.13 0.20 1.70
CA LEU A 21 -4.95 1.34 1.32
C LEU A 21 -4.03 2.57 1.17
N GLY A 22 -4.29 3.38 0.15
CA GLY A 22 -3.55 4.59 -0.15
C GLY A 22 -4.45 5.65 -0.76
N TRP A 23 -3.82 6.72 -1.23
CA TRP A 23 -4.47 7.82 -1.92
C TRP A 23 -3.70 8.11 -3.20
N MET A 24 -4.41 8.50 -4.25
CA MET A 24 -3.83 9.00 -5.49
C MET A 24 -4.52 10.32 -5.83
N ASN A 25 -3.73 11.35 -6.13
CA ASN A 25 -4.24 12.51 -6.84
C ASN A 25 -4.13 12.28 -8.36
N ALA A 26 -4.63 13.23 -9.15
CA ALA A 26 -4.57 13.22 -10.62
C ALA A 26 -3.19 12.85 -11.18
N ASP A 27 -2.14 13.49 -10.66
CA ASP A 27 -0.76 13.26 -11.11
C ASP A 27 -0.24 11.87 -10.72
N ALA A 28 -0.53 11.40 -9.51
CA ALA A 28 -0.15 10.07 -9.06
C ALA A 28 -0.85 8.99 -9.89
N LEU A 29 -2.13 9.15 -10.18
CA LEU A 29 -2.86 8.25 -11.06
C LEU A 29 -2.27 8.25 -12.47
N ARG A 30 -2.09 9.43 -13.07
CA ARG A 30 -1.50 9.56 -14.40
C ARG A 30 -0.13 8.91 -14.49
N ARG A 31 0.77 9.20 -13.54
CA ARG A 31 2.10 8.56 -13.46
C ARG A 31 2.01 7.05 -13.31
N THR A 32 1.05 6.56 -12.53
CA THR A 32 0.82 5.12 -12.36
C THR A 32 0.46 4.45 -13.69
N LEU A 33 -0.48 5.05 -14.44
CA LEU A 33 -0.90 4.54 -15.74
C LEU A 33 0.21 4.66 -16.79
N ASP A 34 0.93 5.78 -16.82
CA ASP A 34 1.99 6.05 -17.79
C ASP A 34 3.21 5.14 -17.60
N THR A 35 3.58 4.84 -16.35
CA THR A 35 4.81 4.08 -16.03
C THR A 35 4.57 2.59 -15.81
N GLY A 36 3.32 2.19 -15.54
CA GLY A 36 3.01 0.84 -15.06
C GLY A 36 3.54 0.56 -13.64
N GLU A 37 4.00 1.56 -12.89
CA GLU A 37 4.47 1.42 -11.51
C GLU A 37 3.59 2.25 -10.56
N ALA A 38 3.24 1.72 -9.38
CA ALA A 38 2.36 2.42 -8.45
C ALA A 38 2.99 3.71 -7.88
N HIS A 39 2.33 4.84 -8.13
CA HIS A 39 2.63 6.16 -7.57
C HIS A 39 1.50 6.56 -6.63
N TYR A 40 1.84 7.12 -5.47
CA TYR A 40 0.88 7.49 -4.44
C TYR A 40 1.01 8.95 -4.06
N PHE A 41 -0.05 9.51 -3.48
CA PHE A 41 -0.09 10.87 -2.98
C PHE A 41 -0.33 10.91 -1.47
N GLY A 42 0.52 11.62 -0.75
CA GLY A 42 0.53 11.66 0.71
C GLY A 42 -0.22 12.88 1.19
N ARG A 43 -1.49 12.72 1.60
CA ARG A 43 -2.34 13.85 2.00
C ARG A 43 -1.76 14.75 3.09
N SER A 44 -1.04 14.18 4.07
CA SER A 44 -0.44 14.97 5.15
C SER A 44 0.77 15.79 4.70
N ARG A 45 1.55 15.27 3.74
CA ARG A 45 2.76 15.92 3.20
C ARG A 45 2.50 16.72 1.92
N GLN A 46 1.35 16.50 1.28
CA GLN A 46 1.02 17.02 -0.05
C GLN A 46 2.09 16.66 -1.10
N GLU A 47 2.65 15.45 -0.99
CA GLU A 47 3.76 14.98 -1.81
C GLU A 47 3.42 13.65 -2.48
N MET A 48 3.82 13.52 -3.74
CA MET A 48 3.76 12.26 -4.48
C MET A 48 5.02 11.43 -4.23
N TRP A 49 4.89 10.11 -4.20
CA TRP A 49 6.04 9.22 -4.23
C TRP A 49 5.78 7.97 -5.08
N ARG A 50 6.85 7.46 -5.68
CA ARG A 50 6.86 6.17 -6.37
C ARG A 50 7.12 5.06 -5.35
N LYS A 51 6.23 4.06 -5.26
CA LYS A 51 6.39 2.98 -4.29
C LYS A 51 7.64 2.15 -4.60
N GLY A 52 8.44 1.92 -3.57
CA GLY A 52 9.70 1.18 -3.71
C GLY A 52 10.88 2.02 -4.20
N ALA A 53 10.73 3.33 -4.39
CA ALA A 53 11.84 4.19 -4.85
C ALA A 53 13.10 4.10 -3.95
N THR A 54 12.90 3.91 -2.64
CA THR A 54 14.00 3.71 -1.68
C THR A 54 14.29 2.23 -1.43
N SER A 55 13.25 1.41 -1.24
CA SER A 55 13.40 0.03 -0.78
C SER A 55 13.58 -1.02 -1.88
N GLY A 56 13.42 -0.64 -3.16
CA GLY A 56 13.36 -1.60 -4.27
C GLY A 56 12.08 -2.44 -4.30
N LEU A 57 11.18 -2.28 -3.33
CA LEU A 57 9.87 -2.95 -3.23
C LEU A 57 8.84 -2.27 -4.14
N VAL A 58 9.17 -2.21 -5.44
CA VAL A 58 8.36 -1.63 -6.51
C VAL A 58 7.09 -2.45 -6.69
N GLN A 59 6.00 -1.78 -7.04
CA GLN A 59 4.71 -2.40 -7.35
C GLN A 59 4.39 -2.16 -8.82
N THR A 60 4.58 -3.20 -9.63
CA THR A 60 4.29 -3.17 -11.07
C THR A 60 2.81 -3.47 -11.28
N VAL A 61 2.08 -2.57 -11.94
CA VAL A 61 0.64 -2.66 -12.15
C VAL A 61 0.34 -3.70 -13.22
N VAL A 62 -0.42 -4.73 -12.85
CA VAL A 62 -0.94 -5.77 -13.74
C VAL A 62 -2.35 -5.39 -14.23
N GLU A 63 -3.14 -4.77 -13.36
CA GLU A 63 -4.51 -4.35 -13.66
C GLU A 63 -4.90 -3.13 -12.81
N SER A 64 -5.70 -2.23 -13.37
CA SER A 64 -6.33 -1.11 -12.67
C SER A 64 -7.83 -1.14 -12.93
N ARG A 65 -8.63 -1.06 -11.87
CA ARG A 65 -10.10 -1.02 -11.94
C ARG A 65 -10.62 0.19 -11.18
N SER A 66 -11.73 0.73 -11.67
CA SER A 66 -12.56 1.67 -10.94
C SER A 66 -13.70 0.92 -10.26
N ASP A 67 -14.21 1.42 -9.14
CA ASP A 67 -15.53 1.02 -8.64
C ASP A 67 -16.67 1.66 -9.45
N ASP A 68 -17.91 1.44 -9.02
CA ASP A 68 -19.12 1.74 -9.80
C ASP A 68 -19.45 3.23 -9.88
N ASP A 69 -19.20 4.00 -8.81
CA ASP A 69 -19.35 5.45 -8.79
C ASP A 69 -18.05 6.22 -9.08
N GLN A 70 -16.95 5.51 -9.28
CA GLN A 70 -15.66 6.00 -9.79
C GLN A 70 -14.90 6.91 -8.82
N ASP A 71 -15.05 6.67 -7.51
CA ASP A 71 -14.30 7.39 -6.48
C ASP A 71 -13.12 6.59 -5.91
N ALA A 72 -13.07 5.27 -6.14
CA ALA A 72 -11.97 4.42 -5.73
C ALA A 72 -11.29 3.66 -6.87
N ILE A 73 -9.98 3.43 -6.72
CA ILE A 73 -9.18 2.63 -7.65
C ILE A 73 -8.66 1.37 -6.97
N TRP A 74 -8.89 0.23 -7.62
CA TRP A 74 -8.27 -1.04 -7.26
C TRP A 74 -7.11 -1.34 -8.21
N LEU A 75 -5.89 -1.36 -7.66
CA LEU A 75 -4.71 -1.86 -8.38
C LEU A 75 -4.41 -3.29 -8.00
N ARG A 76 -4.20 -4.14 -9.01
CA ARG A 76 -3.52 -5.43 -8.85
C ARG A 76 -2.08 -5.28 -9.30
N VAL A 77 -1.15 -5.69 -8.45
CA VAL A 77 0.27 -5.46 -8.68
C VAL A 77 1.11 -6.72 -8.45
N ASP A 78 2.21 -6.82 -9.19
CA ASP A 78 3.32 -7.69 -8.83
C ASP A 78 4.28 -6.92 -7.93
N VAL A 79 4.64 -7.49 -6.78
CA VAL A 79 5.51 -6.85 -5.79
C VAL A 79 6.95 -7.35 -5.96
N GLY A 80 7.86 -6.44 -6.29
CA GLY A 80 9.28 -6.73 -6.39
C GLY A 80 9.97 -6.96 -5.04
N GLY A 81 11.23 -7.43 -5.11
CA GLY A 81 12.10 -7.61 -3.95
C GLY A 81 11.57 -8.66 -2.96
N ALA A 82 11.54 -8.32 -1.67
CA ALA A 82 11.10 -9.23 -0.61
C ALA A 82 9.58 -9.49 -0.58
N GLY A 83 8.83 -8.98 -1.58
CA GLY A 83 7.38 -9.15 -1.66
C GLY A 83 6.60 -8.36 -0.60
N ALA A 84 7.18 -7.29 -0.05
CA ALA A 84 6.63 -6.51 1.05
C ALA A 84 6.05 -5.16 0.60
N SER A 85 4.87 -4.81 1.12
CA SER A 85 4.23 -3.52 0.87
C SER A 85 4.40 -2.55 2.04
N CYS A 86 4.42 -3.06 3.28
CA CYS A 86 4.44 -2.24 4.48
C CYS A 86 5.85 -1.72 4.80
N HIS A 87 5.97 -0.43 5.15
CA HIS A 87 7.25 0.16 5.57
C HIS A 87 7.76 -0.37 6.91
N LEU A 88 6.91 -1.09 7.67
CA LEU A 88 7.30 -1.78 8.90
C LEU A 88 8.00 -3.11 8.68
N GLY A 89 8.09 -3.59 7.45
CA GLY A 89 8.70 -4.88 7.12
C GLY A 89 7.70 -5.97 6.73
N TYR A 90 6.40 -5.76 6.95
CA TYR A 90 5.35 -6.77 6.70
C TYR A 90 4.95 -6.84 5.23
N ARG A 91 4.44 -8.02 4.83
CA ARG A 91 3.93 -8.23 3.48
C ARG A 91 2.78 -7.29 3.18
N SER A 92 1.79 -7.26 4.06
CA SER A 92 0.64 -6.36 3.97
C SER A 92 0.68 -5.29 5.06
N CYS A 93 0.14 -4.11 4.78
CA CYS A 93 -0.21 -3.15 5.82
C CYS A 93 -1.33 -3.67 6.75
N PHE A 94 -2.09 -4.67 6.30
CA PHE A 94 -3.15 -5.37 7.05
C PHE A 94 -2.62 -6.60 7.81
N TYR A 95 -1.41 -6.50 8.37
CA TYR A 95 -0.77 -7.57 9.17
C TYR A 95 -1.40 -7.80 10.55
N ARG A 96 -2.50 -7.10 10.88
CA ARG A 96 -3.25 -7.21 12.13
C ARG A 96 -4.74 -7.45 11.84
N THR A 97 -5.35 -8.36 12.58
CA THR A 97 -6.79 -8.63 12.54
C THR A 97 -7.48 -7.98 13.72
N ILE A 98 -8.64 -7.37 13.46
CA ILE A 98 -9.56 -6.90 14.48
C ILE A 98 -10.48 -8.07 14.87
N PRO A 99 -10.48 -8.52 16.13
CA PRO A 99 -11.38 -9.59 16.57
C PRO A 99 -12.86 -9.24 16.38
N THR A 100 -13.68 -10.22 16.01
CA THR A 100 -15.12 -10.04 15.73
C THR A 100 -16.00 -10.92 16.61
N ALA A 101 -17.30 -10.61 16.68
CA ALA A 101 -18.32 -11.38 17.41
C ALA A 101 -17.96 -11.59 18.89
N GLU A 102 -17.92 -12.84 19.37
CA GLU A 102 -17.63 -13.17 20.78
C GLU A 102 -16.25 -12.67 21.25
N GLN A 103 -15.33 -12.41 20.32
CA GLN A 103 -14.01 -11.89 20.62
C GLN A 103 -13.94 -10.36 20.46
N ALA A 104 -15.03 -9.69 20.11
CA ALA A 104 -15.05 -8.24 19.92
C ALA A 104 -14.59 -7.51 21.19
N GLY A 105 -13.68 -6.54 21.02
CA GLY A 105 -13.06 -5.81 22.13
C GLY A 105 -11.76 -6.42 22.64
N HIS A 106 -11.38 -7.62 22.19
CA HIS A 106 -10.04 -8.16 22.46
C HIS A 106 -8.95 -7.42 21.68
N ALA A 107 -7.70 -7.61 22.12
CA ALA A 107 -6.53 -7.01 21.48
C ALA A 107 -6.37 -7.48 20.02
N LEU A 108 -5.77 -6.62 19.19
CA LEU A 108 -5.42 -6.95 17.81
C LEU A 108 -4.53 -8.20 17.76
N THR A 109 -4.82 -9.09 16.82
CA THR A 109 -4.00 -10.29 16.57
C THR A 109 -3.07 -10.06 15.39
N PHE A 110 -1.81 -10.47 15.50
CA PHE A 110 -0.85 -10.38 14.40
C PHE A 110 -1.00 -11.60 13.46
N ASN A 111 -1.05 -11.34 12.16
CA ASN A 111 -1.26 -12.35 11.13
C ASN A 111 0.05 -12.87 10.51
N GLU A 112 1.15 -12.17 10.74
CA GLU A 112 2.47 -12.49 10.19
C GLU A 112 3.45 -12.83 11.33
N ASN A 113 4.19 -13.93 11.20
CA ASN A 113 5.14 -14.41 12.22
C ASN A 113 6.50 -13.69 12.17
N GLY A 114 6.70 -12.78 11.22
CA GLY A 114 7.96 -12.09 11.03
C GLY A 114 7.89 -11.04 9.93
N LYS A 115 8.93 -10.21 9.85
CA LYS A 115 9.06 -9.19 8.81
C LYS A 115 9.77 -9.79 7.60
N ALA A 116 9.29 -9.45 6.40
CA ALA A 116 9.91 -9.81 5.13
C ALA A 116 11.21 -9.04 4.85
N PHE A 117 11.41 -7.88 5.49
CA PHE A 117 12.67 -7.13 5.43
C PHE A 117 12.91 -6.31 6.71
N ASP A 118 14.16 -5.90 6.94
CA ASP A 118 14.51 -5.01 8.05
C ASP A 118 14.25 -3.53 7.65
N PRO A 119 13.26 -2.87 8.28
CA PRO A 119 12.93 -1.48 7.96
C PRO A 119 14.00 -0.49 8.41
N VAL A 120 14.77 -0.78 9.47
CA VAL A 120 15.85 0.12 9.94
C VAL A 120 17.00 0.06 8.95
N ALA A 121 17.39 -1.14 8.51
CA ALA A 121 18.41 -1.29 7.48
C ALA A 121 18.01 -0.64 6.14
N THR A 122 16.70 -0.54 5.86
CA THR A 122 16.18 -0.05 4.56
C THR A 122 15.90 1.45 4.55
N TYR A 123 15.30 1.98 5.62
CA TYR A 123 14.84 3.38 5.70
C TYR A 123 15.64 4.21 6.70
N GLY A 124 16.55 3.61 7.48
CA GLY A 124 17.28 4.30 8.55
C GLY A 124 16.33 4.85 9.62
N ASP A 125 16.64 6.05 10.10
CA ASP A 125 15.91 6.73 11.18
C ASP A 125 14.74 7.61 10.67
N VAL A 126 14.24 7.36 9.45
CA VAL A 126 13.12 8.12 8.89
C VAL A 126 11.89 7.98 9.82
N PRO A 127 11.26 9.09 10.23
CA PRO A 127 10.11 9.05 11.12
C PRO A 127 9.02 8.13 10.59
N ASN A 128 8.60 7.19 11.44
CA ASN A 128 7.56 6.24 11.11
C ASN A 128 6.19 6.89 11.34
N PRO A 129 5.37 7.09 10.28
CA PRO A 129 4.05 7.69 10.43
C PRO A 129 3.01 6.75 11.03
N THR A 130 3.33 5.47 11.26
CA THR A 130 2.40 4.51 11.87
C THR A 130 2.05 4.94 13.28
N ARG A 131 0.75 5.16 13.51
CA ARG A 131 0.18 5.28 14.84
C ARG A 131 -0.21 3.87 15.30
N LEU A 132 0.36 3.41 16.41
CA LEU A 132 0.07 2.12 17.02
C LEU A 132 -1.09 2.22 18.00
#